data_AF-A0A1J5TNK0-F1
#
_entry.id   AF-A0A1J5TNK0-F1
#
_cell.length_a   1.000
_cell.length_b   1.000
_cell.length_c   1.000
_cell.angle_alpha   90.00
_cell.angle_beta   90.00
_cell.angle_gamma   90.00
#
_symmetry.space_group_name_H-M   'P 1'
#
loop_
_entity.id
_entity.type
_entity.pdbx_description
1 polymer ?
#
loop_
_entity_poly.entity_id
_entity_poly.type
_entity_poly.pdbx_seq_one_letter_code
_entity_poly.pdbx_strand_id
1 'polypeptide(L)'
;MKNNQNSAQRLLEISVFLGIGTLIITYIVSTTSGRVAPFIPIISEMPFNDPEGSIFGIGLGISMFSFLILAQVFHKIFKPLSKEIDSNYENMNDLIRIIATLGAICGIITVNFNWDTYPILHGITAFILFTSFLIWNTFAYLVLEKSGKGNSLRKYAVYAGWMFYVFMAIFSVLDNQELQKEEGDFFYRMNNPPTVDTERSMYLNITAFCEWAMVFSFYTSALTHKKELEGISI
;
A
#
# COMPACT_ATOMS: atom_id res chain seq x y z
N MET A 1 25.06 -10.13 -22.09
CA MET A 1 24.15 -9.25 -21.31
C MET A 1 24.85 -8.92 -20.00
N LYS A 2 25.24 -7.66 -19.76
CA LYS A 2 25.87 -7.26 -18.49
C LYS A 2 24.84 -7.40 -17.38
N ASN A 3 25.18 -8.23 -16.39
CA ASN A 3 24.42 -8.36 -15.15
C ASN A 3 24.60 -7.03 -14.39
N ASN A 4 23.70 -6.07 -14.60
CA ASN A 4 23.75 -4.80 -13.87
C ASN A 4 23.42 -5.10 -12.42
N GLN A 5 24.44 -5.07 -11.56
CA GLN A 5 24.31 -5.33 -10.12
C GLN A 5 23.36 -4.32 -9.43
N ASN A 6 23.16 -3.14 -10.02
CA ASN A 6 22.33 -2.06 -9.47
C ASN A 6 21.14 -1.70 -10.37
N SER A 7 20.30 -2.68 -10.72
CA SER A 7 19.14 -2.47 -11.61
C SER A 7 17.91 -1.99 -10.85
N ALA A 8 17.38 -0.82 -11.22
CA ALA A 8 16.13 -0.31 -10.63
C ALA A 8 14.91 -1.19 -10.99
N GLN A 9 14.92 -1.79 -12.18
CA GLN A 9 13.89 -2.75 -12.61
C GLN A 9 13.86 -3.98 -11.68
N ARG A 10 15.02 -4.56 -11.37
CA ARG A 10 15.09 -5.70 -10.43
C ARG A 10 14.64 -5.31 -9.03
N LEU A 11 14.99 -4.10 -8.58
CA LEU A 11 14.54 -3.59 -7.28
C LEU A 11 13.00 -3.51 -7.22
N LEU A 12 12.36 -3.02 -8.29
CA LEU A 12 10.90 -3.04 -8.40
C LEU A 12 10.34 -4.46 -8.33
N GLU A 13 10.87 -5.39 -9.12
CA GLU A 13 10.39 -6.78 -9.15
C GLU A 13 10.51 -7.47 -7.79
N ILE A 14 11.67 -7.33 -7.13
CA ILE A 14 11.91 -7.87 -5.80
C ILE A 14 10.97 -7.22 -4.78
N SER A 15 10.80 -5.89 -4.85
CA SER A 15 9.90 -5.16 -3.96
C SER A 15 8.46 -5.65 -4.07
N VAL A 16 7.94 -5.76 -5.31
CA VAL A 16 6.58 -6.27 -5.54
C VAL A 16 6.44 -7.74 -5.10
N PHE A 17 7.43 -8.58 -5.41
CA PHE A 17 7.43 -9.97 -4.99
C PHE A 17 7.41 -10.11 -3.48
N LEU A 18 8.26 -9.38 -2.76
CA LEU A 18 8.27 -9.35 -1.31
C LEU A 18 6.95 -8.81 -0.77
N GLY A 19 6.42 -7.74 -1.35
CA GLY A 19 5.14 -7.16 -0.99
C GLY A 19 3.98 -8.17 -1.03
N ILE A 20 3.67 -8.66 -2.22
CA ILE A 20 2.56 -9.61 -2.43
C ILE A 20 2.83 -10.94 -1.74
N GLY A 21 4.06 -11.47 -1.88
CA GLY A 21 4.44 -12.76 -1.32
C GLY A 21 4.32 -12.78 0.20
N THR A 22 4.74 -11.71 0.87
CA THR A 22 4.60 -11.58 2.33
C THR A 22 3.14 -11.60 2.73
N LEU A 23 2.27 -10.79 2.10
CA LEU A 23 0.85 -10.77 2.42
C LEU A 23 0.19 -12.14 2.27
N ILE A 24 0.49 -12.87 1.19
CA ILE A 24 -0.06 -14.21 0.94
C ILE A 24 0.44 -15.20 1.99
N ILE A 25 1.75 -15.21 2.29
CA ILE A 25 2.33 -16.13 3.26
C ILE A 25 1.76 -15.85 4.65
N THR A 26 1.74 -14.59 5.09
CA THR A 26 1.16 -14.20 6.38
C THR A 26 -0.30 -14.59 6.45
N TYR A 27 -1.11 -14.33 5.41
CA TYR A 27 -2.52 -14.76 5.36
C TYR A 27 -2.68 -16.27 5.54
N ILE A 28 -1.91 -17.07 4.81
CA ILE A 28 -1.98 -18.55 4.91
C ILE A 28 -1.63 -18.99 6.33
N VAL A 29 -0.55 -18.48 6.91
CA VAL A 29 -0.12 -18.87 8.26
C VAL A 29 -1.15 -18.44 9.32
N SER A 30 -1.63 -17.20 9.26
CA SER A 30 -2.61 -16.67 10.22
C SER A 30 -3.95 -17.43 10.16
N THR A 31 -4.46 -17.71 8.96
CA THR A 31 -5.76 -18.39 8.79
C THR A 31 -5.68 -19.88 9.13
N THR A 32 -4.64 -20.58 8.70
CA THR A 32 -4.46 -22.01 9.01
C THR A 32 -4.19 -22.28 10.48
N SER A 33 -3.61 -21.30 11.19
CA SER A 33 -3.41 -21.36 12.64
C SER A 33 -4.65 -20.96 13.45
N GLY A 34 -5.75 -20.56 12.79
CA GLY A 34 -6.97 -20.11 13.46
C GLY A 34 -6.78 -18.84 14.28
N ARG A 35 -5.85 -17.95 13.91
CA ARG A 35 -5.53 -16.72 14.64
C ARG A 35 -6.23 -15.47 14.12
N VAL A 36 -6.80 -15.55 12.92
CA VAL A 36 -7.58 -14.48 12.29
C VAL A 36 -8.81 -15.06 11.60
N ALA A 37 -9.71 -14.19 11.19
CA ALA A 37 -10.92 -14.58 10.47
C ALA A 37 -10.59 -15.31 9.14
N PRO A 38 -11.30 -16.40 8.81
CA PRO A 38 -10.95 -17.23 7.66
C PRO A 38 -11.35 -16.64 6.30
N PHE A 39 -12.42 -15.82 6.23
CA PHE A 39 -13.01 -15.43 4.94
C PHE A 39 -12.31 -14.23 4.27
N ILE A 40 -11.83 -13.24 5.03
CA ILE A 40 -10.83 -12.19 4.67
C ILE A 40 -10.55 -11.39 5.96
N PRO A 41 -9.38 -11.51 6.60
CA PRO A 41 -9.00 -10.64 7.72
C PRO A 41 -8.56 -9.26 7.20
N ILE A 42 -8.64 -8.23 8.05
CA ILE A 42 -7.94 -6.97 7.78
C ILE A 42 -6.44 -7.29 7.76
N ILE A 43 -5.68 -6.69 6.85
CA ILE A 43 -4.26 -6.98 6.67
C ILE A 43 -3.48 -6.79 7.97
N SER A 44 -3.81 -5.74 8.72
CA SER A 44 -3.18 -5.41 10.00
C SER A 44 -3.56 -6.33 11.16
N GLU A 45 -4.54 -7.24 11.01
CA GLU A 45 -4.86 -8.28 11.99
C GLU A 45 -3.90 -9.48 11.92
N MET A 46 -3.34 -9.74 10.74
CA MET A 46 -2.47 -10.90 10.50
C MET A 46 -1.19 -10.94 11.35
N PRO A 47 -0.48 -9.81 11.60
CA PRO A 47 0.79 -9.82 12.32
C PRO A 47 0.68 -9.77 13.86
N PHE A 48 -0.48 -10.01 14.47
CA PHE A 48 -0.64 -9.95 15.94
C PHE A 48 0.15 -11.01 16.72
N ASN A 49 0.63 -12.06 16.05
CA ASN A 49 1.39 -13.14 16.69
C ASN A 49 2.60 -13.54 15.84
N ASP A 50 3.59 -14.17 16.47
CA ASP A 50 4.70 -14.80 15.75
C ASP A 50 4.34 -16.23 15.28
N PRO A 51 4.90 -16.67 14.13
CA PRO A 51 5.94 -16.01 13.32
C PRO A 51 5.41 -14.96 12.31
N GLU A 52 4.10 -14.74 12.22
CA GLU A 52 3.47 -13.86 11.23
C GLU A 52 3.94 -12.42 11.33
N GLY A 53 4.02 -11.87 12.56
CA GLY A 53 4.53 -10.53 12.81
C GLY A 53 5.95 -10.35 12.26
N SER A 54 6.85 -11.29 12.54
CA SER A 54 8.21 -11.28 12.02
C SER A 54 8.28 -11.33 10.49
N ILE A 55 7.50 -12.22 9.85
CA ILE A 55 7.44 -12.35 8.39
C ILE A 55 6.89 -11.08 7.76
N PHE A 56 5.79 -10.56 8.33
CA PHE A 56 5.08 -9.37 7.87
C PHE A 56 5.98 -8.13 7.92
N GLY A 57 6.58 -7.86 9.08
CA GLY A 57 7.43 -6.70 9.29
C GLY A 57 8.69 -6.71 8.43
N ILE A 58 9.39 -7.84 8.33
CA ILE A 58 10.61 -7.95 7.50
C ILE A 58 10.26 -7.83 6.02
N GLY A 59 9.31 -8.63 5.55
CA GLY A 59 8.99 -8.73 4.13
C GLY A 59 8.43 -7.42 3.57
N LEU A 60 7.42 -6.85 4.24
CA LEU A 60 6.87 -5.55 3.84
C LEU A 60 7.82 -4.39 4.14
N GLY A 61 8.61 -4.47 5.21
CA GLY A 61 9.63 -3.47 5.52
C GLY A 61 10.65 -3.33 4.40
N ILE A 62 11.17 -4.45 3.87
CA ILE A 62 12.09 -4.45 2.73
C ILE A 62 11.41 -3.96 1.45
N SER A 63 10.16 -4.37 1.19
CA SER A 63 9.36 -3.84 0.08
C SER A 63 9.25 -2.31 0.17
N MET A 64 8.87 -1.78 1.34
CA MET A 64 8.69 -0.35 1.51
C MET A 64 10.00 0.43 1.44
N PHE A 65 11.08 -0.11 1.99
CA PHE A 65 12.41 0.46 1.83
C PHE A 65 12.85 0.50 0.35
N SER A 66 12.50 -0.53 -0.41
CA SER A 66 12.74 -0.55 -1.86
C SER A 66 11.94 0.53 -2.57
N PHE A 67 10.68 0.77 -2.20
CA PHE A 67 9.88 1.89 -2.72
C PHE A 67 10.42 3.26 -2.34
N LEU A 68 11.06 3.40 -1.18
CA LEU A 68 11.75 4.65 -0.79
C LEU A 68 12.86 5.00 -1.79
N ILE A 69 13.66 4.00 -2.18
CA ILE A 69 14.71 4.16 -3.20
C ILE A 69 14.07 4.41 -4.58
N LEU A 70 13.07 3.60 -4.96
CA LEU A 70 12.39 3.74 -6.24
C LEU A 70 11.73 5.11 -6.41
N ALA A 71 11.22 5.73 -5.35
CA ALA A 71 10.67 7.09 -5.41
C ALA A 71 11.72 8.10 -5.94
N GLN A 72 12.99 7.94 -5.57
CA GLN A 72 14.08 8.79 -6.07
C GLN A 72 14.42 8.46 -7.53
N VAL A 73 14.37 7.19 -7.91
CA VAL A 73 14.60 6.77 -9.30
C VAL A 73 13.50 7.29 -10.22
N PHE A 74 12.24 7.12 -9.84
CA PHE A 74 11.10 7.61 -10.60
C PHE A 74 11.09 9.12 -10.73
N HIS A 75 11.49 9.85 -9.69
CA HIS A 75 11.66 11.30 -9.79
C HIS A 75 12.64 11.70 -10.92
N LYS A 76 13.79 11.01 -11.02
CA LYS A 76 14.76 11.25 -12.11
C LYS A 76 14.18 10.92 -13.49
N ILE A 77 13.43 9.83 -13.60
CA ILE A 77 12.80 9.37 -14.85
C ILE A 77 11.70 10.34 -15.29
N PHE A 78 10.87 10.80 -14.36
CA PHE A 78 9.75 11.68 -14.64
C PHE A 78 10.21 13.12 -14.88
N LYS A 79 11.36 13.55 -14.35
CA LYS A 79 11.84 14.93 -14.52
C LYS A 79 11.87 15.43 -15.97
N PRO A 80 12.51 14.75 -16.95
CA PRO A 80 12.45 15.19 -18.35
C PRO A 80 11.04 15.15 -18.93
N LEU A 81 10.24 14.13 -18.58
CA LEU A 81 8.87 13.97 -19.08
C LEU A 81 7.93 15.08 -18.58
N SER A 82 8.02 15.41 -17.29
CA SER A 82 7.25 16.46 -16.64
C SER A 82 7.59 17.85 -17.21
N LYS A 83 8.88 18.10 -17.52
CA LYS A 83 9.33 19.33 -18.17
C LYS A 83 8.76 19.53 -19.57
N GLU A 84 8.63 18.45 -20.34
CA GLU A 84 8.05 18.49 -21.68
C GLU A 84 6.54 18.78 -21.66
N ILE A 85 5.85 18.48 -20.54
CA ILE A 85 4.42 18.77 -20.37
C ILE A 85 4.23 20.26 -20.06
N ASP A 86 4.69 20.72 -18.88
CA ASP A 86 4.71 22.13 -18.47
C ASP A 86 5.48 22.32 -17.14
N SER A 87 5.67 23.58 -16.72
CA SER A 87 6.37 23.93 -15.47
C SER A 87 5.63 23.51 -14.19
N ASN A 88 4.30 23.35 -14.23
CA ASN A 88 3.54 22.88 -13.08
C ASN A 88 3.80 21.39 -12.86
N TYR A 89 3.89 20.59 -13.92
CA TYR A 89 4.24 19.17 -13.82
C TYR A 89 5.66 18.95 -13.30
N GLU A 90 6.62 19.82 -13.63
CA GLU A 90 7.96 19.77 -13.04
C GLU A 90 7.90 19.98 -11.52
N ASN A 91 7.20 21.03 -11.05
CA ASN A 91 7.02 21.29 -9.62
C ASN A 91 6.27 20.15 -8.90
N MET A 92 5.25 19.58 -9.56
CA MET A 92 4.51 18.43 -9.05
C MET A 92 5.41 17.21 -8.90
N ASN A 93 6.34 16.96 -9.83
CA ASN A 93 7.29 15.85 -9.72
C ASN A 93 8.16 15.96 -8.44
N ASP A 94 8.65 17.17 -8.13
CA ASP A 94 9.42 17.42 -6.92
C ASP A 94 8.59 17.17 -5.65
N LEU A 95 7.33 17.63 -5.63
CA LEU A 95 6.41 17.40 -4.51
C LEU A 95 6.06 15.91 -4.34
N ILE A 96 5.78 15.23 -5.45
CA ILE A 96 5.38 13.82 -5.45
C ILE A 96 6.51 12.92 -4.96
N ARG A 97 7.78 13.27 -5.23
CA ARG A 97 8.93 12.60 -4.63
C ARG A 97 8.90 12.68 -3.10
N ILE A 98 8.59 13.86 -2.54
CA ILE A 98 8.52 14.06 -1.08
C ILE A 98 7.36 13.24 -0.50
N ILE A 99 6.19 13.31 -1.13
CA ILE A 99 4.99 12.54 -0.73
C ILE A 99 5.29 11.03 -0.74
N ALA A 100 5.86 10.50 -1.82
CA ALA A 100 6.19 9.08 -1.92
C ALA A 100 7.26 8.65 -0.91
N THR A 101 8.24 9.52 -0.61
CA THR A 101 9.26 9.26 0.42
C THR A 101 8.62 9.18 1.80
N LEU A 102 7.75 10.13 2.13
CA LEU A 102 7.01 10.12 3.39
C LEU A 102 6.12 8.88 3.50
N GLY A 103 5.40 8.54 2.42
CA GLY A 103 4.60 7.32 2.33
C GLY A 103 5.42 6.06 2.60
N ALA A 104 6.62 5.95 2.03
CA ALA A 104 7.50 4.80 2.25
C ALA A 104 7.99 4.70 3.70
N ILE A 105 8.39 5.82 4.31
CA ILE A 105 8.79 5.87 5.73
C ILE A 105 7.63 5.46 6.63
N CYS A 106 6.45 6.04 6.41
CA CYS A 106 5.25 5.66 7.14
C CYS A 106 4.92 4.18 6.94
N GLY A 107 5.10 3.64 5.73
CA GLY A 107 4.92 2.21 5.47
C GLY A 107 5.83 1.32 6.31
N ILE A 108 7.11 1.66 6.42
CA ILE A 108 8.05 0.92 7.27
C ILE A 108 7.57 0.96 8.73
N ILE A 109 7.07 2.10 9.21
CA ILE A 109 6.53 2.21 10.57
C ILE A 109 5.25 1.36 10.71
N THR A 110 4.28 1.50 9.82
CA THR A 110 2.99 0.78 9.87
C THR A 110 3.17 -0.74 9.97
N VAL A 111 4.14 -1.31 9.24
CA VAL A 111 4.33 -2.77 9.19
C VAL A 111 5.16 -3.32 10.35
N ASN A 112 5.80 -2.46 11.14
CA ASN A 112 6.58 -2.86 12.33
C ASN A 112 5.88 -2.47 13.65
N PHE A 113 4.94 -1.53 13.62
CA PHE A 113 4.16 -1.11 14.78
C PHE A 113 2.71 -1.54 14.56
N ASN A 114 2.39 -2.73 15.07
CA ASN A 114 1.10 -3.39 14.89
C ASN A 114 -0.06 -2.63 15.55
N TRP A 115 -1.26 -2.83 14.99
CA TRP A 115 -2.48 -2.14 15.45
C TRP A 115 -2.85 -2.51 16.90
N ASP A 116 -2.72 -3.78 17.28
CA ASP A 116 -3.03 -4.27 18.63
C ASP A 116 -2.27 -3.55 19.76
N THR A 117 -1.02 -3.17 19.50
CA THR A 117 -0.14 -2.54 20.48
C THR A 117 -0.07 -1.02 20.31
N TYR A 118 -0.09 -0.53 19.06
CA TYR A 118 0.14 0.88 18.73
C TYR A 118 -0.93 1.44 17.79
N PRO A 119 -2.21 1.45 18.19
CA PRO A 119 -3.32 1.70 17.26
C PRO A 119 -3.31 3.08 16.61
N ILE A 120 -3.03 4.12 17.40
CA ILE A 120 -3.01 5.50 16.90
C ILE A 120 -1.84 5.68 15.91
N LEU A 121 -0.65 5.19 16.26
CA LEU A 121 0.53 5.28 15.40
C LEU A 121 0.33 4.48 14.11
N HIS A 122 -0.20 3.26 14.22
CA HIS A 122 -0.52 2.41 13.08
C HIS A 122 -1.53 3.09 12.16
N GLY A 123 -2.65 3.57 12.70
CA GLY A 123 -3.70 4.23 11.91
C GLY A 123 -3.21 5.48 11.16
N ILE A 124 -2.46 6.37 11.84
CA ILE A 124 -1.92 7.59 11.21
C ILE A 124 -0.92 7.24 10.10
N THR A 125 -0.01 6.31 10.37
CA THR A 125 1.03 5.94 9.39
C THR A 125 0.45 5.16 8.21
N ALA A 126 -0.54 4.29 8.43
CA ALA A 126 -1.26 3.58 7.38
C ALA A 126 -2.01 4.57 6.47
N PHE A 127 -2.68 5.56 7.05
CA PHE A 127 -3.34 6.62 6.29
C PHE A 127 -2.38 7.39 5.38
N ILE A 128 -1.22 7.80 5.92
CA ILE A 128 -0.19 8.52 5.16
C ILE A 128 0.42 7.61 4.08
N LEU A 129 0.70 6.34 4.40
CA LEU A 129 1.19 5.33 3.46
C LEU A 129 0.26 5.23 2.24
N PHE A 130 -0.99 4.85 2.47
CA PHE A 130 -1.92 4.55 1.38
C PHE A 130 -2.24 5.79 0.55
N THR A 131 -2.51 6.92 1.21
CA THR A 131 -2.80 8.17 0.52
C THR A 131 -1.61 8.62 -0.33
N SER A 132 -0.38 8.55 0.20
CA SER A 132 0.83 8.95 -0.53
C SER A 132 1.04 8.12 -1.79
N PHE A 133 0.88 6.81 -1.71
CA PHE A 133 1.09 5.94 -2.87
C PHE A 133 -0.05 6.00 -3.89
N LEU A 134 -1.29 6.28 -3.47
CA LEU A 134 -2.39 6.58 -4.40
C LEU A 134 -2.14 7.87 -5.18
N ILE A 135 -1.71 8.93 -4.50
CA ILE A 135 -1.34 10.19 -5.13
C ILE A 135 -0.14 9.99 -6.08
N TRP A 136 0.90 9.30 -5.64
CA TRP A 136 2.06 8.97 -6.47
C TRP A 136 1.68 8.17 -7.72
N ASN A 137 0.87 7.10 -7.58
CA ASN A 137 0.41 6.29 -8.70
C ASN A 137 -0.42 7.12 -9.70
N THR A 138 -1.26 8.02 -9.19
CA THR A 138 -2.07 8.92 -10.02
C THR A 138 -1.18 9.85 -10.83
N PHE A 139 -0.17 10.46 -10.18
CA PHE A 139 0.79 11.32 -10.87
C PHE A 139 1.60 10.56 -11.92
N ALA A 140 2.13 9.38 -11.56
CA ALA A 140 2.91 8.55 -12.47
C ALA A 140 2.09 8.14 -13.71
N TYR A 141 0.81 7.79 -13.52
CA TYR A 141 -0.12 7.56 -14.62
C TYR A 141 -0.28 8.80 -15.51
N LEU A 142 -0.59 9.97 -14.93
CA LEU A 142 -0.86 11.18 -15.69
C LEU A 142 0.36 11.66 -16.50
N VAL A 143 1.57 11.60 -15.93
CA VAL A 143 2.81 11.95 -16.62
C VAL A 143 3.01 11.03 -17.81
N LEU A 144 2.94 9.71 -17.59
CA LEU A 144 3.20 8.75 -18.65
C LEU A 144 2.12 8.77 -19.74
N GLU A 145 0.86 8.98 -19.39
CA GLU A 145 -0.24 9.16 -20.34
C GLU A 145 0.02 10.36 -21.25
N LYS A 146 0.35 11.53 -20.66
CA LYS A 146 0.63 12.77 -21.39
C LYS A 146 1.90 12.69 -22.24
N SER A 147 2.88 11.88 -21.85
CA SER A 147 4.10 11.63 -22.63
C SER A 147 3.95 10.52 -23.69
N GLY A 148 2.73 10.07 -24.00
CA GLY A 148 2.48 9.04 -25.02
C GLY A 148 2.91 7.63 -24.61
N LYS A 149 3.13 7.39 -23.32
CA LYS A 149 3.52 6.11 -22.69
C LYS A 149 2.39 5.54 -21.82
N GLY A 150 1.15 5.77 -22.26
CA GLY A 150 -0.06 5.30 -21.60
C GLY A 150 -0.11 3.78 -21.46
N ASN A 151 -0.78 3.29 -20.42
CA ASN A 151 -0.97 1.88 -20.16
C ASN A 151 -2.36 1.65 -19.54
N SER A 152 -3.23 0.90 -20.23
CA SER A 152 -4.61 0.67 -19.79
C SER A 152 -4.69 -0.06 -18.45
N LEU A 153 -3.80 -1.04 -18.20
CA LEU A 153 -3.75 -1.75 -16.93
C LEU A 153 -3.38 -0.80 -15.78
N ARG A 154 -2.39 0.08 -16.00
CA ARG A 154 -2.03 1.13 -15.04
C ARG A 154 -3.21 2.04 -14.73
N LYS A 155 -3.93 2.50 -15.75
CA LYS A 155 -5.13 3.34 -15.60
C LYS A 155 -6.19 2.66 -14.73
N TYR A 156 -6.54 1.41 -15.02
CA TYR A 156 -7.55 0.69 -14.25
C TYR A 156 -7.09 0.40 -12.83
N ALA A 157 -5.80 0.08 -12.62
CA ALA A 157 -5.23 -0.11 -11.29
C ALA A 157 -5.28 1.18 -10.44
N VAL A 158 -5.02 2.35 -11.03
CA VAL A 158 -5.18 3.65 -10.33
C VAL A 158 -6.64 3.88 -9.92
N TYR A 159 -7.58 3.66 -10.83
CA TYR A 159 -9.01 3.84 -10.53
C TYR A 159 -9.52 2.85 -9.47
N ALA A 160 -9.12 1.59 -9.57
CA ALA A 160 -9.43 0.58 -8.58
C ALA A 160 -8.86 0.97 -7.20
N GLY A 161 -7.61 1.42 -7.15
CA GLY A 161 -6.96 1.86 -5.91
C GLY A 161 -7.76 2.95 -5.19
N TRP A 162 -8.16 4.02 -5.89
CA TRP A 162 -8.98 5.08 -5.30
C TRP A 162 -10.39 4.62 -4.93
N MET A 163 -11.02 3.81 -5.78
CA MET A 163 -12.37 3.27 -5.52
C MET A 163 -12.38 2.46 -4.23
N PHE A 164 -11.44 1.51 -4.09
CA PHE A 164 -11.35 0.68 -2.90
C PHE A 164 -10.91 1.46 -1.67
N TYR A 165 -10.08 2.49 -1.81
CA TYR A 165 -9.74 3.37 -0.68
C TYR A 165 -10.97 4.14 -0.16
N VAL A 166 -11.78 4.71 -1.05
CA VAL A 166 -13.01 5.42 -0.68
C VAL A 166 -14.03 4.45 -0.06
N PHE A 167 -14.21 3.27 -0.65
CA PHE A 167 -15.10 2.25 -0.10
C PHE A 167 -14.64 1.78 1.28
N MET A 168 -13.34 1.52 1.46
CA MET A 168 -12.77 1.19 2.76
C MET A 168 -13.11 2.26 3.80
N ALA A 169 -12.95 3.55 3.47
CA ALA A 169 -13.30 4.63 4.39
C ALA A 169 -14.81 4.66 4.73
N ILE A 170 -15.68 4.48 3.72
CA ILE A 170 -17.14 4.45 3.91
C ILE A 170 -17.55 3.28 4.80
N PHE A 171 -17.08 2.07 4.49
CA PHE A 171 -17.47 0.86 5.23
C PHE A 171 -16.88 0.83 6.64
N SER A 172 -15.69 1.40 6.87
CA SER A 172 -15.16 1.61 8.22
C SER A 172 -16.02 2.55 9.06
N VAL A 173 -16.55 3.63 8.46
CA VAL A 173 -17.48 4.52 9.17
C VAL A 173 -18.80 3.82 9.48
N LEU A 174 -19.31 3.01 8.56
CA LEU A 174 -20.54 2.24 8.77
C LEU A 174 -20.38 1.18 9.88
N ASP A 175 -19.24 0.47 9.93
CA ASP A 175 -18.91 -0.45 11.04
C ASP A 175 -18.88 0.30 12.38
N ASN A 176 -18.19 1.44 12.45
CA ASN A 176 -18.14 2.25 13.67
C ASN A 176 -19.52 2.81 14.09
N GLN A 177 -20.41 3.12 13.14
CA GLN A 177 -21.77 3.57 13.46
C GLN A 177 -22.65 2.45 14.01
N GLU A 178 -22.44 1.21 13.57
CA GLU A 178 -23.12 0.03 14.12
C GLU A 178 -22.64 -0.20 15.55
N LEU A 179 -21.32 -0.22 15.76
CA LEU A 179 -20.70 -0.36 17.07
C LEU A 179 -21.05 0.77 18.03
N GLN A 180 -21.17 2.02 17.56
CA GLN A 180 -21.56 3.13 18.44
C GLN A 180 -22.96 2.91 19.05
N LYS A 181 -23.87 2.26 18.33
CA LYS A 181 -25.22 1.96 18.84
C LYS A 181 -25.19 0.88 19.92
N GLU A 182 -24.21 -0.01 19.86
CA GLU A 182 -24.07 -1.17 20.74
C GLU A 182 -23.17 -0.86 21.95
N GLU A 183 -22.03 -0.21 21.72
CA GLU A 183 -20.92 -0.02 22.65
C GLU A 183 -20.74 1.43 23.11
N GLY A 184 -21.40 2.40 22.46
CA GLY A 184 -21.40 3.81 22.88
C GLY A 184 -20.15 4.64 22.53
N ASP A 185 -19.17 4.08 21.80
CA ASP A 185 -17.95 4.79 21.37
C ASP A 185 -17.73 4.68 19.85
N PHE A 186 -17.64 5.82 19.15
CA PHE A 186 -17.37 5.88 17.72
C PHE A 186 -15.96 5.40 17.36
N PHE A 187 -15.00 5.53 18.28
CA PHE A 187 -13.62 5.08 18.10
C PHE A 187 -13.35 3.71 18.74
N TYR A 188 -14.40 2.93 19.02
CA TYR A 188 -14.29 1.63 19.68
C TYR A 188 -13.21 0.74 19.06
N ARG A 189 -13.19 0.60 17.73
CA ARG A 189 -12.21 -0.21 16.98
C ARG A 189 -10.76 0.26 17.15
N MET A 190 -10.53 1.54 17.42
CA MET A 190 -9.18 2.07 17.64
C MET A 190 -8.57 1.49 18.91
N ASN A 191 -9.38 1.24 19.93
CA ASN A 191 -8.93 0.64 21.19
C ASN A 191 -9.19 -0.88 21.25
N ASN A 192 -10.07 -1.40 20.38
CA ASN A 192 -10.50 -2.79 20.33
C ASN A 192 -10.37 -3.34 18.90
N PRO A 193 -9.13 -3.57 18.41
CA PRO A 193 -8.92 -4.15 17.09
C PRO A 193 -9.59 -5.53 17.00
N PRO A 194 -10.16 -5.90 15.83
CA PRO A 194 -10.81 -7.20 15.67
C PRO A 194 -9.83 -8.36 15.89
N THR A 195 -10.26 -9.35 16.64
CA THR A 195 -9.56 -10.63 16.84
C THR A 195 -10.31 -11.76 16.13
N VAL A 196 -9.76 -12.99 16.16
CA VAL A 196 -10.45 -14.16 15.59
C VAL A 196 -11.83 -14.43 16.22
N ASP A 197 -12.01 -14.11 17.50
CA ASP A 197 -13.26 -14.33 18.22
C ASP A 197 -14.27 -13.18 18.02
N THR A 198 -13.88 -12.12 17.32
CA THR A 198 -14.74 -10.98 17.05
C THR A 198 -15.82 -11.35 16.03
N GLU A 199 -17.10 -11.18 16.41
CA GLU A 199 -18.19 -11.25 15.45
C GLU A 199 -18.03 -10.14 14.41
N ARG A 200 -17.92 -10.53 13.13
CA ARG A 200 -17.62 -9.60 12.05
C ARG A 200 -18.91 -9.14 11.38
N SER A 201 -19.18 -7.84 11.47
CA SER A 201 -20.22 -7.19 10.68
C SER A 201 -19.96 -7.37 9.18
N MET A 202 -21.02 -7.24 8.38
CA MET A 202 -20.87 -7.19 6.92
C MET A 202 -19.95 -6.04 6.49
N TYR A 203 -20.02 -4.89 7.18
CA TYR A 203 -19.18 -3.73 6.88
C TYR A 203 -17.70 -3.99 7.14
N LEU A 204 -17.35 -4.63 8.27
CA LEU A 204 -15.98 -4.99 8.59
C LEU A 204 -15.37 -5.94 7.54
N ASN A 205 -16.15 -6.92 7.07
CA ASN A 205 -15.70 -7.83 6.02
C ASN A 205 -15.47 -7.11 4.69
N ILE A 206 -16.34 -6.16 4.32
CA ILE A 206 -16.18 -5.38 3.09
C ILE A 206 -15.00 -4.40 3.22
N THR A 207 -14.79 -3.79 4.39
CA THR A 207 -13.61 -2.96 4.68
C THR A 207 -12.33 -3.75 4.46
N ALA A 208 -12.25 -4.96 5.01
CA ALA A 208 -11.10 -5.83 4.85
C ALA A 208 -10.87 -6.18 3.36
N PHE A 209 -11.92 -6.56 2.63
CA PHE A 209 -11.82 -6.79 1.18
C PHE A 209 -11.30 -5.56 0.42
N CYS A 210 -11.81 -4.36 0.74
CA CYS A 210 -11.38 -3.12 0.11
C CYS A 210 -9.90 -2.82 0.38
N GLU A 211 -9.42 -3.07 1.60
CA GLU A 211 -8.00 -2.92 1.93
C GLU A 211 -7.12 -3.82 1.05
N TRP A 212 -7.43 -5.10 0.97
CA TRP A 212 -6.73 -6.05 0.10
C TRP A 212 -6.75 -5.60 -1.36
N ALA A 213 -7.92 -5.26 -1.88
CA ALA A 213 -8.08 -4.86 -3.28
C ALA A 213 -7.32 -3.56 -3.62
N MET A 214 -7.27 -2.60 -2.68
CA MET A 214 -6.46 -1.40 -2.81
C MET A 214 -4.96 -1.75 -2.89
N VAL A 215 -4.46 -2.60 -1.99
CA VAL A 215 -3.03 -3.00 -1.97
C VAL A 215 -2.64 -3.76 -3.23
N PHE A 216 -3.48 -4.69 -3.69
CA PHE A 216 -3.24 -5.39 -4.96
C PHE A 216 -3.26 -4.44 -6.17
N SER A 217 -4.14 -3.45 -6.16
CA SER A 217 -4.19 -2.41 -7.20
C SER A 217 -2.89 -1.60 -7.23
N PHE A 218 -2.34 -1.26 -6.06
CA PHE A 218 -1.03 -0.60 -5.96
C PHE A 218 0.09 -1.42 -6.60
N TYR A 219 0.25 -2.69 -6.21
CA TYR A 219 1.31 -3.54 -6.76
C TYR A 219 1.12 -3.84 -8.26
N THR A 220 -0.13 -3.98 -8.70
CA THR A 220 -0.45 -4.13 -10.13
C THR A 220 -0.01 -2.90 -10.92
N SER A 221 -0.33 -1.69 -10.43
CA SER A 221 0.15 -0.44 -11.02
C SER A 221 1.68 -0.38 -11.04
N ALA A 222 2.32 -0.70 -9.92
CA ALA A 222 3.78 -0.70 -9.78
C ALA A 222 4.48 -1.56 -10.85
N LEU A 223 3.99 -2.78 -11.08
CA LEU A 223 4.54 -3.70 -12.10
C LEU A 223 4.46 -3.14 -13.52
N THR A 224 3.50 -2.27 -13.81
CA THR A 224 3.40 -1.64 -15.15
C THR A 224 4.56 -0.70 -15.45
N HIS A 225 5.36 -0.31 -14.45
CA HIS A 225 6.53 0.56 -14.63
C HIS A 225 7.82 -0.18 -14.99
N LYS A 226 7.76 -1.52 -15.12
CA LYS A 226 8.91 -2.37 -15.42
C LYS A 226 9.67 -1.90 -16.68
N LYS A 227 8.94 -1.45 -17.71
CA LYS A 227 9.52 -1.01 -18.99
C LYS A 227 10.28 0.31 -18.84
N GLU A 228 9.74 1.25 -18.05
CA GLU A 228 10.35 2.55 -17.79
C GLU A 228 11.65 2.45 -16.96
N LEU A 229 11.85 1.32 -16.28
CA LEU A 229 13.05 1.04 -15.48
C LEU A 229 14.12 0.21 -16.23
N GLU A 230 13.85 -0.22 -17.46
CA GLU A 230 14.81 -1.00 -18.24
C GLU A 230 16.10 -0.21 -18.49
N GLY A 231 17.24 -0.81 -18.13
CA GLY A 231 18.55 -0.18 -18.27
C GLY A 231 18.86 0.94 -17.25
N ILE A 232 17.93 1.28 -16.35
CA ILE A 232 18.13 2.31 -15.33
C ILE A 232 18.90 1.74 -14.14
N SER A 233 19.96 2.45 -13.75
CA SER A 233 20.71 2.19 -12.52
C SER A 233 20.13 2.96 -11.33
N ILE A 234 20.23 2.37 -10.14
CA ILE A 234 19.87 3.00 -8.86
C ILE A 234 20.86 4.13 -8.53
#